data_AF-A0A0F8ZZI6-F1
#
_entry.id   AF-A0A0F8ZZI6-F1
#
_cell.length_a   1.000
_cell.length_b   1.000
_cell.length_c   1.000
_cell.angle_alpha   90.00
_cell.angle_beta   90.00
_cell.angle_gamma   90.00
#
_symmetry.space_group_name_H-M   'P 1'
#
loop_
_entity.id
_entity.type
_entity.pdbx_description
1 polymer ?
#
loop_
_entity_poly.entity_id
_entity_poly.type
_entity_poly.pdbx_seq_one_letter_code
_entity_poly.pdbx_strand_id
1 'polypeptide(L)'
;YPMKKAEKEKQEKAKAYLENYKQMIQRLYFVSRFNVRQFLGTRQEGDPRVEYLAALEGFKNLANAQITGVIRAVTLMLGEKKQEFLDIMAEELANQLKVMEDEVGITDWTAEGQPQFDLQVLREKTKGWPQ
;
A
#
# COMPACT_ATOMS: atom_id res chain seq x y z
N TYR A 1 -13.74 -31.39 32.82
CA TYR A 1 -13.95 -30.81 31.48
C TYR A 1 -13.35 -29.40 31.36
N PRO A 2 -12.03 -29.25 31.17
CA PRO A 2 -11.37 -27.95 30.98
C PRO A 2 -11.37 -27.42 29.53
N MET A 3 -11.60 -28.27 28.51
CA MET A 3 -11.56 -27.85 27.09
C MET A 3 -12.62 -26.79 26.72
N LYS A 4 -13.84 -26.86 27.28
CA LYS A 4 -14.93 -25.92 26.98
C LYS A 4 -14.67 -24.48 27.44
N LYS A 5 -13.83 -24.27 28.45
CA LYS A 5 -13.51 -22.93 28.97
C LYS A 5 -12.45 -22.24 28.09
N ALA A 6 -11.43 -22.97 27.68
CA ALA A 6 -10.36 -22.48 26.79
C ALA A 6 -10.89 -22.12 25.39
N GLU A 7 -11.82 -22.91 24.84
CA GLU A 7 -12.47 -22.59 23.55
C GLU A 7 -13.33 -21.32 23.63
N LYS A 8 -14.03 -21.13 24.76
CA LYS A 8 -14.88 -19.96 24.98
C LYS A 8 -14.04 -18.68 25.13
N GLU A 9 -12.94 -18.75 25.87
CA GLU A 9 -11.97 -17.64 25.98
C GLU A 9 -11.30 -17.30 24.63
N LYS A 10 -10.99 -18.32 23.81
CA LYS A 10 -10.43 -18.11 22.46
C LYS A 10 -11.46 -17.45 21.53
N GLN A 11 -12.73 -17.83 21.61
CA GLN A 11 -13.83 -17.19 20.86
C GLN A 11 -14.07 -15.74 21.32
N GLU A 12 -14.03 -15.46 22.62
CA GLU A 12 -14.21 -14.10 23.14
C GLU A 12 -13.05 -13.18 22.73
N LYS A 13 -11.80 -13.67 22.77
CA LYS A 13 -10.64 -12.92 22.26
C LYS A 13 -10.74 -12.64 20.76
N ALA A 14 -11.19 -13.61 19.97
CA ALA A 14 -11.38 -13.43 18.54
C ALA A 14 -12.48 -12.39 18.23
N LYS A 15 -13.59 -12.40 18.98
CA LYS A 15 -14.65 -11.39 18.85
C LYS A 15 -14.17 -9.99 19.24
N ALA A 16 -13.45 -9.86 20.35
CA ALA A 16 -12.88 -8.59 20.79
C ALA A 16 -11.87 -8.04 19.77
N TYR A 17 -11.04 -8.91 19.18
CA TYR A 17 -10.13 -8.54 18.10
C TYR A 17 -10.88 -8.01 16.87
N LEU A 18 -11.90 -8.72 16.41
CA LEU A 18 -12.70 -8.31 15.25
C LEU A 18 -13.42 -6.98 15.48
N GLU A 19 -13.93 -6.76 16.70
CA GLU A 19 -14.61 -5.51 17.04
C GLU A 19 -13.64 -4.33 17.06
N ASN A 20 -12.46 -4.51 17.67
CA ASN A 20 -11.40 -3.50 17.64
C ASN A 20 -10.94 -3.21 16.20
N TYR A 21 -10.79 -4.25 15.38
CA TYR A 21 -10.43 -4.10 13.96
C TYR A 21 -11.46 -3.31 13.17
N LYS A 22 -12.77 -3.56 13.38
CA LYS A 22 -13.84 -2.75 12.79
C LYS A 22 -13.75 -1.28 13.20
N GLN A 23 -13.50 -1.00 14.48
CA GLN A 23 -13.34 0.37 14.96
C GLN A 23 -12.12 1.06 14.33
N MET A 24 -11.02 0.34 14.13
CA MET A 24 -9.83 0.86 13.44
C MET A 24 -10.13 1.18 11.97
N ILE A 25 -10.86 0.32 11.25
CA ILE A 25 -11.30 0.59 9.87
C ILE A 25 -12.21 1.81 9.80
N GLN A 26 -13.17 1.94 10.73
CA GLN A 26 -14.06 3.10 10.78
C GLN A 26 -13.29 4.40 11.00
N ARG A 27 -12.30 4.39 11.91
CA ARG A 27 -11.40 5.53 12.14
C ARG A 27 -10.57 5.85 10.91
N LEU A 28 -10.02 4.83 10.24
CA LEU A 28 -9.25 5.00 9.01
C LEU A 28 -10.09 5.64 7.91
N TYR A 29 -11.33 5.18 7.72
CA TYR A 29 -12.26 5.75 6.76
C TYR A 29 -12.58 7.22 7.07
N PHE A 30 -12.86 7.53 8.35
CA PHE A 30 -13.10 8.90 8.79
C PHE A 30 -11.91 9.82 8.48
N VAL A 31 -10.69 9.41 8.85
CA VAL A 31 -9.47 10.20 8.62
C VAL A 31 -9.18 10.34 7.13
N SER A 32 -9.37 9.29 6.33
CA SER A 32 -9.19 9.34 4.87
C SER A 32 -10.15 10.34 4.24
N ARG A 33 -11.44 10.32 4.65
CA ARG A 33 -12.44 11.29 4.20
C ARG A 33 -12.11 12.71 4.65
N PHE A 34 -11.67 12.89 5.88
CA PHE A 34 -11.25 14.18 6.41
C PHE A 34 -10.08 14.76 5.59
N ASN A 35 -9.02 13.98 5.37
CA ASN A 35 -7.85 14.40 4.61
C ASN A 35 -8.19 14.78 3.16
N VAL A 36 -9.00 13.95 2.49
CA VAL A 36 -9.44 14.23 1.11
C VAL A 36 -10.30 15.48 1.03
N ARG A 37 -11.17 15.74 2.03
CA ARG A 37 -11.93 17.00 2.10
C ARG A 37 -11.04 18.21 2.31
N GLN A 38 -10.04 18.13 3.19
CA GLN A 38 -9.07 19.21 3.38
C GLN A 38 -8.31 19.51 2.08
N PHE A 39 -7.94 18.47 1.33
CA PHE A 39 -7.26 18.62 0.04
C PHE A 39 -8.17 19.23 -1.05
N LEU A 40 -9.45 18.83 -1.12
CA LEU A 40 -10.38 19.27 -2.17
C LEU A 40 -11.16 20.57 -1.86
N GLY A 41 -11.05 21.11 -0.63
CA GLY A 41 -11.65 22.38 -0.22
C GLY A 41 -13.16 22.33 0.06
N THR A 42 -13.89 23.40 -0.28
CA THR A 42 -15.32 23.66 0.05
C THR A 42 -16.33 22.81 -0.71
N ARG A 43 -16.00 21.55 -1.01
CA ARG A 43 -16.94 20.61 -1.62
C ARG A 43 -18.10 20.28 -0.68
N GLN A 44 -19.30 20.19 -1.25
CA GLN A 44 -20.52 19.87 -0.52
C GLN A 44 -20.39 18.50 0.17
N GLU A 45 -21.07 18.36 1.30
CA GLU A 45 -21.16 17.08 1.98
C GLU A 45 -21.92 16.06 1.11
N GLY A 46 -21.34 14.88 0.93
CA GLY A 46 -21.86 13.87 0.00
C GLY A 46 -21.36 14.01 -1.45
N ASP A 47 -20.35 14.86 -1.73
CA ASP A 47 -19.73 14.88 -3.06
C ASP A 47 -19.11 13.50 -3.38
N PRO A 48 -19.57 12.81 -4.45
CA PRO A 48 -19.15 11.45 -4.76
C PRO A 48 -17.65 11.34 -5.08
N ARG A 49 -17.00 12.43 -5.51
CA ARG A 49 -15.55 12.45 -5.79
C ARG A 49 -14.76 12.39 -4.49
N VAL A 50 -15.22 13.09 -3.47
CA VAL A 50 -14.64 13.04 -2.12
C VAL A 50 -14.76 11.62 -1.56
N GLU A 51 -15.92 10.98 -1.73
CA GLU A 51 -16.15 9.62 -1.24
C GLU A 51 -15.29 8.59 -1.97
N TYR A 52 -15.20 8.69 -3.30
CA TYR A 52 -14.35 7.82 -4.10
C TYR A 52 -12.87 7.94 -3.72
N LEU A 53 -12.34 9.17 -3.64
CA LEU A 53 -10.94 9.40 -3.27
C LEU A 53 -10.66 9.01 -1.82
N ALA A 54 -11.60 9.23 -0.89
CA ALA A 54 -11.47 8.80 0.49
C ALA A 54 -11.45 7.27 0.62
N ALA A 55 -12.25 6.57 -0.18
CA ALA A 55 -12.25 5.12 -0.22
C ALA A 55 -10.94 4.57 -0.79
N LEU A 56 -10.40 5.18 -1.86
CA LEU A 56 -9.09 4.82 -2.42
C LEU A 56 -7.96 5.04 -1.40
N GLU A 57 -7.95 6.19 -0.73
CA GLU A 57 -6.96 6.50 0.30
C GLU A 57 -7.06 5.52 1.49
N GLY A 58 -8.28 5.21 1.93
CA GLY A 58 -8.52 4.21 2.97
C GLY A 58 -8.05 2.80 2.56
N PHE A 59 -8.34 2.38 1.33
CA PHE A 59 -7.90 1.10 0.80
C PHE A 59 -6.38 1.00 0.70
N LYS A 60 -5.72 2.03 0.15
CA LYS A 60 -4.25 2.12 0.07
C LYS A 60 -3.61 1.96 1.45
N ASN A 61 -4.12 2.67 2.45
CA ASN A 61 -3.61 2.60 3.81
C ASN A 61 -3.83 1.22 4.46
N LEU A 62 -4.97 0.58 4.19
CA LEU A 62 -5.24 -0.79 4.66
C LEU A 62 -4.30 -1.81 4.01
N ALA A 63 -4.12 -1.74 2.68
CA ALA A 63 -3.23 -2.61 1.93
C ALA A 63 -1.78 -2.48 2.44
N ASN A 64 -1.29 -1.25 2.65
CA ASN A 64 0.04 -1.01 3.20
C ASN A 64 0.24 -1.62 4.60
N ALA A 65 -0.77 -1.51 5.47
CA ALA A 65 -0.73 -2.11 6.80
C ALA A 65 -0.67 -3.65 6.73
N GLN A 66 -1.46 -4.26 5.84
CA GLN A 66 -1.46 -5.71 5.64
C GLN A 66 -0.13 -6.21 5.07
N ILE A 67 0.41 -5.55 4.05
CA ILE A 67 1.72 -5.87 3.46
C ILE A 67 2.82 -5.79 4.53
N THR A 68 2.82 -4.72 5.34
CA THR A 68 3.78 -4.57 6.44
C THR A 68 3.69 -5.72 7.45
N GLY A 69 2.46 -6.14 7.78
CA GLY A 69 2.22 -7.30 8.66
C GLY A 69 2.77 -8.60 8.08
N VAL A 70 2.52 -8.86 6.80
CA VAL A 70 3.04 -10.04 6.08
C VAL A 70 4.56 -10.04 6.06
N ILE A 71 5.19 -8.92 5.70
CA ILE A 71 6.66 -8.79 5.67
C ILE A 71 7.25 -9.10 7.05
N ARG A 72 6.68 -8.56 8.13
CA ARG A 72 7.14 -8.83 9.50
C ARG A 72 6.97 -10.30 9.88
N ALA A 73 5.85 -10.92 9.55
CA ALA A 73 5.60 -12.33 9.83
C ALA A 73 6.60 -13.23 9.08
N VAL A 74 6.82 -12.99 7.79
CA VAL A 74 7.82 -13.69 6.97
C VAL A 74 9.21 -13.51 7.55
N THR A 75 9.59 -12.27 7.88
CA THR A 75 10.89 -11.97 8.50
C THR A 75 11.11 -12.71 9.82
N LEU A 76 10.09 -12.78 10.69
CA LEU A 76 10.17 -13.51 11.96
C LEU A 76 10.30 -15.02 11.76
N MET A 77 9.60 -15.59 10.77
CA MET A 77 9.73 -17.01 10.43
C MET A 77 11.11 -17.36 9.87
N LEU A 78 11.76 -16.41 9.20
CA LEU A 78 13.06 -16.62 8.55
C LEU A 78 14.26 -16.54 9.50
N GLY A 79 14.12 -16.02 10.73
CA GLY A 79 15.18 -16.03 11.74
C GLY A 79 16.51 -15.41 11.23
N GLU A 80 17.61 -16.18 11.29
CA GLU A 80 18.95 -15.78 10.85
C GLU A 80 19.03 -15.39 9.37
N LYS A 81 18.06 -15.78 8.54
CA LYS A 81 18.02 -15.47 7.10
C LYS A 81 17.37 -14.13 6.77
N LYS A 82 17.11 -13.28 7.77
CA LYS A 82 16.52 -11.97 7.58
C LYS A 82 17.29 -11.10 6.57
N GLN A 83 18.63 -11.10 6.63
CA GLN A 83 19.43 -10.29 5.72
C GLN A 83 19.29 -10.77 4.28
N GLU A 84 19.41 -12.08 4.05
CA GLU A 84 19.19 -12.73 2.74
C GLU A 84 17.80 -12.40 2.16
N PHE A 85 16.76 -12.39 2.99
CA PHE A 85 15.42 -11.97 2.55
C PHE A 85 15.35 -10.50 2.13
N LEU A 86 15.99 -9.61 2.89
CA LEU A 86 16.03 -8.18 2.55
C LEU A 86 16.80 -7.96 1.24
N ASP A 87 17.87 -8.71 1.02
CA ASP A 87 18.66 -8.64 -0.21
C ASP A 87 17.83 -9.11 -1.42
N ILE A 88 17.10 -10.23 -1.29
CA ILE A 88 16.18 -10.72 -2.34
C ILE A 88 15.06 -9.71 -2.62
N MET A 89 14.48 -9.11 -1.59
CA MET A 89 13.43 -8.09 -1.75
C MET A 89 13.95 -6.84 -2.46
N ALA A 90 15.19 -6.43 -2.16
CA ALA A 90 15.84 -5.31 -2.84
C ALA A 90 16.13 -5.63 -4.30
N GLU A 91 16.60 -6.84 -4.59
CA GLU A 91 16.83 -7.33 -5.95
C GLU A 91 15.54 -7.36 -6.78
N GLU A 92 14.45 -7.91 -6.22
CA GLU A 92 13.15 -7.93 -6.90
C GLU A 92 12.62 -6.51 -7.15
N LEU A 93 12.74 -5.61 -6.17
CA LEU A 93 12.36 -4.21 -6.34
C LEU A 93 13.18 -3.53 -7.45
N ALA A 94 14.49 -3.77 -7.50
CA ALA A 94 15.36 -3.25 -8.56
C ALA A 94 14.98 -3.80 -9.94
N ASN A 95 14.61 -5.09 -10.04
CA ASN A 95 14.13 -5.69 -11.28
C ASN A 95 12.81 -5.06 -11.75
N GLN A 96 11.85 -4.85 -10.84
CA GLN A 96 10.58 -4.18 -11.16
C GLN A 96 10.81 -2.74 -11.61
N LEU A 97 11.68 -1.99 -10.92
CA LEU A 97 12.04 -0.63 -11.31
C LEU A 97 12.64 -0.58 -12.71
N LYS A 98 13.57 -1.48 -13.02
CA LYS A 98 14.19 -1.56 -14.34
C LYS A 98 13.18 -1.83 -15.45
N VAL A 99 12.23 -2.75 -15.22
CA VAL A 99 11.15 -3.02 -16.19
C VAL A 99 10.32 -1.77 -16.44
N MET A 100 9.95 -1.05 -15.38
CA MET A 100 9.19 0.20 -15.50
C MET A 100 9.99 1.29 -16.23
N GLU A 101 11.28 1.42 -15.93
CA GLU A 101 12.19 2.36 -16.58
C GLU A 101 12.29 2.07 -18.09
N ASP A 102 12.45 0.81 -18.48
CA ASP A 102 12.50 0.36 -19.88
C ASP A 102 11.18 0.64 -20.62
N GLU A 103 10.03 0.53 -19.94
CA GLU A 103 8.71 0.81 -20.52
C GLU A 103 8.51 2.28 -20.91
N VAL A 104 9.12 3.20 -20.17
CA VAL A 104 9.06 4.65 -20.44
C VAL A 104 10.31 5.21 -21.12
N GLY A 105 11.32 4.37 -21.37
CA GLY A 105 12.57 4.77 -22.03
C GLY A 105 13.48 5.62 -21.15
N ILE A 106 13.53 5.36 -19.83
CA ILE A 106 14.54 5.95 -18.96
C ILE A 106 15.88 5.26 -19.22
N THR A 107 16.92 6.04 -19.48
CA THR A 107 18.27 5.53 -19.77
C THR A 107 19.22 5.67 -18.59
N ASP A 108 19.02 6.70 -17.76
CA ASP A 108 19.85 6.95 -16.57
C ASP A 108 19.14 7.92 -15.61
N TRP A 109 19.74 8.13 -14.44
CA TRP A 109 19.30 9.11 -13.43
C TRP A 109 20.42 10.11 -13.15
N THR A 110 20.09 11.39 -13.04
CA THR A 110 21.07 12.42 -12.61
C THR A 110 21.41 12.29 -11.14
N ALA A 111 22.48 12.96 -10.71
CA ALA A 111 22.88 13.02 -9.30
C ALA A 111 21.80 13.65 -8.38
N GLU A 112 20.91 14.48 -8.93
CA GLU A 112 19.77 15.07 -8.22
C GLU A 112 18.51 14.18 -8.24
N GLY A 113 18.59 12.98 -8.83
CA GLY A 113 17.48 12.03 -8.92
C GLY A 113 16.46 12.37 -10.01
N GLN A 114 16.87 13.07 -11.07
CA GLN A 114 16.00 13.33 -12.24
C GLN A 114 16.21 12.25 -13.30
N PRO A 115 15.14 11.67 -13.89
CA PRO A 115 15.28 10.67 -14.94
C PRO A 115 15.72 11.30 -16.27
N GLN A 116 16.66 10.65 -16.95
CA GLN A 116 17.07 10.94 -18.32
C GLN A 116 16.36 9.99 -19.27
N PHE A 117 15.73 10.53 -20.31
CA PHE A 117 14.91 9.76 -21.25
C PHE A 117 15.54 9.67 -22.63
N ASP A 118 15.38 8.51 -23.25
CA ASP A 118 15.38 8.40 -24.70
C ASP A 118 14.06 8.96 -25.23
N LEU A 119 14.12 10.19 -25.76
CA LEU A 119 12.95 10.89 -26.28
C LEU A 119 12.28 10.19 -27.47
N GLN A 120 13.01 9.36 -28.22
CA GLN A 120 12.44 8.60 -29.33
C GLN A 120 11.62 7.43 -28.79
N VAL A 121 12.19 6.64 -27.88
CA VAL A 121 11.50 5.52 -27.22
C VAL A 121 10.30 6.02 -26.45
N LEU A 122 10.46 7.10 -25.68
CA LEU A 122 9.37 7.72 -24.92
C LEU A 122 8.21 8.12 -25.85
N ARG A 123 8.47 8.77 -26.99
CA ARG A 123 7.44 9.15 -27.97
C ARG A 123 6.75 7.95 -28.61
N GLU A 124 7.49 6.88 -28.90
CA GLU A 124 6.92 5.65 -29.45
C GLU A 124 6.00 4.96 -28.44
N LYS A 125 6.44 4.83 -27.19
CA LYS A 125 5.71 4.17 -26.10
C LYS A 125 4.47 4.96 -25.65
N THR A 126 4.51 6.29 -25.70
CA THR A 126 3.43 7.17 -25.22
C THR A 126 2.48 7.66 -26.31
N LYS A 127 2.65 7.22 -27.57
CA LYS A 127 1.88 7.67 -28.74
C LYS A 127 0.34 7.56 -28.60
N GLY A 128 -0.15 6.67 -27.73
CA GLY A 128 -1.58 6.44 -27.48
C GLY A 128 -2.10 7.00 -26.16
N TRP A 129 -1.29 7.73 -25.41
CA TRP A 129 -1.71 8.26 -24.11
C TRP A 129 -2.57 9.52 -24.29
N PRO A 130 -3.56 9.76 -23.41
CA PRO A 130 -4.32 11.00 -23.43
C PRO A 130 -3.40 12.21 -23.29
N GLN A 131 -3.60 13.23 -24.12
CA GLN A 131 -2.89 14.51 -24.04
C GLN A 131 -3.59 15.48 -23.09
#